data_AF-A0A6I5P2M6-F1
#
_entry.id   AF-A0A6I5P2M6-F1
#
_cell.length_a   1.000
_cell.length_b   1.000
_cell.length_c   1.000
_cell.angle_alpha   90.00
_cell.angle_beta   90.00
_cell.angle_gamma   90.00
#
_symmetry.space_group_name_H-M   'P 1'
#
loop_
_entity.id
_entity.type
_entity.pdbx_description
1 polymer ?
#
loop_
_entity_poly.entity_id
_entity_poly.type
_entity_poly.pdbx_seq_one_letter_code
_entity_poly.pdbx_strand_id
1 'polypeptide(L)'
;HDGIDTTFFQPNPKAHLTLPSLGLDLSHAQEIITYVARGLEPYRGFPQAMEAIALIQQRRPHCHAVIVGEDRAAYGKPLPEGQTYKQLMLDKLSLDESRLHFTGRLPYDQYLQVLQVSSAHIYLTRPFVLSWSMLEAMATGCALVASNTAPVREVVRNGHNGLLVDFFSPTAIANLVETVLENHDFAISLRTHARETILQQYNLAALLPQHINWLAAGSARKRRSATKFKGFVPSRGLKSKSAGRHQPVSLTVSLTERSVLPTPVRDQKLGSLISG
;
A
#
# COMPACT_ATOMS: atom_id res chain seq x y z
N HIS A 1 12.29 -5.39 -3.00
CA HIS A 1 11.18 -4.55 -2.50
C HIS A 1 11.71 -3.15 -2.26
N ASP A 2 10.88 -2.11 -2.28
CA ASP A 2 11.31 -0.70 -2.19
C ASP A 2 11.83 -0.29 -0.80
N GLY A 3 11.58 -1.09 0.24
CA GLY A 3 11.97 -0.83 1.62
C GLY A 3 10.98 0.02 2.42
N ILE A 4 11.12 -0.01 3.75
CA ILE A 4 10.37 0.78 4.74
C ILE A 4 11.36 1.60 5.58
N ASP A 5 11.03 2.86 5.86
CA ASP A 5 11.76 3.65 6.84
C ASP A 5 11.48 3.10 8.24
N THR A 6 12.35 2.20 8.68
CA THR A 6 12.24 1.53 9.98
C THR A 6 12.62 2.41 11.16
N THR A 7 13.19 3.60 10.91
CA THR A 7 13.47 4.59 11.96
C THR A 7 12.22 5.40 12.29
N PHE A 8 11.41 5.72 11.26
CA PHE A 8 10.11 6.34 11.44
C PHE A 8 9.07 5.32 11.92
N PHE A 9 8.89 4.22 11.20
CA PHE A 9 7.99 3.13 11.60
C PHE A 9 8.67 2.20 12.59
N GLN A 10 8.57 2.55 13.86
CA GLN A 10 9.10 1.77 14.98
C GLN A 10 8.09 1.63 16.12
N PRO A 11 8.15 0.53 16.90
CA PRO A 11 7.30 0.36 18.07
C PRO A 11 7.52 1.47 19.09
N ASN A 12 6.45 1.85 19.81
CA ASN A 12 6.52 2.72 20.97
C ASN A 12 5.60 2.19 22.08
N PRO A 13 6.15 1.52 23.12
CA PRO A 13 5.36 0.98 24.22
C PRO A 13 4.58 2.02 25.04
N LYS A 14 4.89 3.30 24.89
CA LYS A 14 4.22 4.42 25.59
C LYS A 14 3.25 5.19 24.68
N ALA A 15 3.02 4.69 23.46
CA ALA A 15 2.08 5.32 22.54
C ALA A 15 0.66 5.27 23.11
N HIS A 16 -0.06 6.37 22.89
CA HIS A 16 -1.49 6.49 23.10
C HIS A 16 -2.08 7.10 21.84
N LEU A 17 -3.37 6.85 21.59
CA LEU A 17 -4.04 7.33 20.40
C LEU A 17 -5.01 8.46 20.75
N THR A 18 -4.67 9.65 20.31
CA THR A 18 -5.52 10.84 20.36
C THR A 18 -5.50 11.49 18.99
N LEU A 19 -6.68 11.66 18.38
CA LEU A 19 -6.86 12.34 17.10
C LEU A 19 -7.79 13.55 17.32
N PRO A 20 -7.25 14.72 17.75
CA PRO A 20 -8.05 15.87 18.13
C PRO A 20 -8.95 16.41 17.01
N SER A 21 -8.49 16.35 15.75
CA SER A 21 -9.28 16.77 14.58
C SER A 21 -10.53 15.94 14.35
N LEU A 22 -10.59 14.73 14.92
CA LEU A 22 -11.72 13.82 14.87
C LEU A 22 -12.47 13.74 16.22
N GLY A 23 -12.03 14.48 17.24
CA GLY A 23 -12.57 14.36 18.60
C GLY A 23 -12.39 12.98 19.22
N LEU A 24 -11.41 12.19 18.75
CA LEU A 24 -11.20 10.81 19.18
C LEU A 24 -10.06 10.72 20.20
N ASP A 25 -10.35 10.16 21.37
CA ASP A 25 -9.36 9.82 22.39
C ASP A 25 -9.57 8.36 22.82
N LEU A 26 -8.58 7.52 22.52
CA LEU A 26 -8.54 6.11 22.91
C LEU A 26 -7.33 5.82 23.81
N SER A 27 -6.79 6.83 24.50
CA SER A 27 -5.68 6.66 25.44
C SER A 27 -5.99 5.70 26.60
N HIS A 28 -7.27 5.52 26.92
CA HIS A 28 -7.75 4.60 27.95
C HIS A 28 -8.17 3.22 27.42
N ALA A 29 -8.22 3.03 26.10
CA ALA A 29 -8.65 1.77 25.52
C ALA A 29 -7.56 0.70 25.69
N GLN A 30 -7.95 -0.47 26.23
CA GLN A 30 -7.02 -1.59 26.41
C GLN A 30 -6.83 -2.41 25.14
N GLU A 31 -7.88 -2.47 24.31
CA GLU A 31 -7.91 -3.27 23.09
C GLU A 31 -8.30 -2.39 21.91
N ILE A 32 -7.36 -2.21 20.99
CA ILE A 32 -7.57 -1.47 19.74
C ILE A 32 -7.21 -2.39 18.59
N ILE A 33 -8.21 -2.80 17.83
CA ILE A 33 -8.01 -3.48 16.54
C ILE A 33 -7.96 -2.44 15.44
N THR A 34 -7.07 -2.66 14.47
CA THR A 34 -6.84 -1.67 13.41
C THR A 34 -6.95 -2.31 12.03
N TYR A 35 -7.52 -1.57 11.09
CA TYR A 35 -7.52 -1.90 9.67
C TYR A 35 -7.12 -0.65 8.88
N VAL A 36 -6.16 -0.80 7.97
CA VAL A 36 -5.63 0.32 7.19
C VAL A 36 -5.63 -0.04 5.71
N ALA A 37 -6.31 0.79 4.92
CA ALA A 37 -6.27 0.72 3.46
C ALA A 37 -6.32 2.12 2.84
N ARG A 38 -5.96 2.21 1.56
CA ARG A 38 -6.09 3.48 0.82
C ARG A 38 -7.56 3.90 0.66
N GLY A 39 -8.41 2.94 0.32
CA GLY A 39 -9.85 3.11 0.16
C GLY A 39 -10.59 1.95 0.82
N LEU A 40 -11.81 2.23 1.30
CA LEU A 40 -12.70 1.25 1.91
C LEU A 40 -13.43 0.46 0.82
N GLU A 41 -12.83 -0.63 0.36
CA GLU A 41 -13.33 -1.40 -0.79
C GLU A 41 -13.13 -2.93 -0.67
N PRO A 42 -13.84 -3.74 -1.48
CA PRO A 42 -13.74 -5.20 -1.43
C PRO A 42 -12.36 -5.75 -1.79
N TYR A 43 -11.58 -5.04 -2.59
CA TYR A 43 -10.30 -5.54 -3.08
C TYR A 43 -9.24 -5.66 -1.97
N ARG A 44 -9.35 -4.77 -0.96
CA ARG A 44 -8.57 -4.81 0.29
C ARG A 44 -9.33 -5.43 1.47
N GLY A 45 -10.45 -6.10 1.19
CA GLY A 45 -11.19 -6.86 2.19
C GLY A 45 -11.95 -6.01 3.21
N PHE A 46 -12.27 -4.75 2.91
CA PHE A 46 -13.01 -3.90 3.83
C PHE A 46 -14.35 -4.52 4.30
N PRO A 47 -15.20 -5.10 3.43
CA PRO A 47 -16.40 -5.81 3.87
C PRO A 47 -16.12 -6.95 4.85
N GLN A 48 -15.08 -7.75 4.58
CA GLN A 48 -14.69 -8.89 5.43
C GLN A 48 -14.18 -8.41 6.80
N ALA A 49 -13.41 -7.32 6.82
CA ALA A 49 -12.97 -6.70 8.07
C ALA A 49 -14.16 -6.18 8.88
N MET A 50 -15.13 -5.52 8.25
CA MET A 50 -16.35 -5.03 8.91
C MET A 50 -17.20 -6.17 9.50
N GLU A 51 -17.37 -7.27 8.75
CA GLU A 51 -18.07 -8.47 9.22
C GLU A 51 -17.35 -9.11 10.42
N ALA A 52 -16.01 -9.17 10.39
CA ALA A 52 -15.21 -9.66 11.52
C ALA A 52 -15.32 -8.73 12.74
N ILE A 53 -15.28 -7.40 12.54
CA ILE A 53 -15.43 -6.40 13.60
C ILE A 53 -16.79 -6.53 14.28
N ALA A 54 -17.87 -6.75 13.54
CA ALA A 54 -19.20 -6.97 14.12
C ALA A 54 -19.21 -8.17 15.09
N LEU A 55 -18.55 -9.28 14.71
CA LEU A 55 -18.40 -10.44 15.58
C LEU A 55 -17.54 -10.13 16.82
N ILE A 56 -16.42 -9.42 16.65
CA ILE A 56 -15.53 -9.04 17.76
C ILE A 56 -16.26 -8.12 18.74
N GLN A 57 -17.03 -7.15 18.27
CA GLN A 57 -17.77 -6.23 19.14
C GLN A 57 -18.79 -6.94 20.03
N GLN A 58 -19.41 -8.02 19.54
CA GLN A 58 -20.34 -8.85 20.33
C GLN A 58 -19.62 -9.65 21.43
N ARG A 59 -18.40 -10.11 21.15
CA ARG A 59 -17.61 -10.98 22.05
C ARG A 59 -16.75 -10.18 23.02
N ARG A 60 -16.31 -8.98 22.62
CA ARG A 60 -15.39 -8.10 23.35
C ARG A 60 -16.01 -6.71 23.50
N PRO A 61 -16.79 -6.46 24.57
CA PRO A 61 -17.55 -5.21 24.74
C PRO A 61 -16.68 -3.96 24.95
N HIS A 62 -15.40 -4.11 25.29
CA HIS A 62 -14.46 -3.00 25.49
C HIS A 62 -13.46 -2.81 24.34
N CYS A 63 -13.50 -3.66 23.32
CA CYS A 63 -12.61 -3.55 22.17
C CYS A 63 -13.07 -2.42 21.23
N HIS A 64 -12.14 -1.57 20.83
CA HIS A 64 -12.36 -0.52 19.83
C HIS A 64 -11.77 -0.93 18.48
N ALA A 65 -12.42 -0.53 17.39
CA ALA A 65 -11.92 -0.70 16.04
C ALA A 65 -11.57 0.67 15.42
N VAL A 66 -10.36 0.81 14.88
CA VAL A 66 -9.92 2.01 14.17
C VAL A 66 -9.64 1.67 12.70
N ILE A 67 -10.37 2.33 11.81
CA ILE A 67 -10.36 2.11 10.37
C ILE A 67 -9.78 3.34 9.68
N VAL A 68 -8.61 3.18 9.08
CA VAL A 68 -7.91 4.22 8.34
C VAL A 68 -8.08 3.99 6.85
N GLY A 69 -8.53 5.02 6.12
CA GLY A 69 -8.74 4.97 4.68
C GLY A 69 -9.83 5.92 4.20
N GLU A 70 -9.77 6.34 2.93
CA GLU A 70 -10.81 7.18 2.32
C GLU A 70 -12.08 6.35 2.04
N ASP A 71 -13.25 6.95 2.25
CA ASP A 71 -14.53 6.31 1.95
C ASP A 71 -14.81 6.29 0.44
N ARG A 72 -14.06 5.45 -0.28
CA ARG A 72 -14.16 5.24 -1.73
C ARG A 72 -13.51 3.94 -2.17
N ALA A 73 -13.82 3.53 -3.39
CA ALA A 73 -13.01 2.56 -4.12
C ALA A 73 -11.69 3.19 -4.60
N ALA A 74 -10.60 2.45 -4.48
CA ALA A 74 -9.25 2.85 -4.89
C ALA A 74 -8.70 1.99 -6.03
N TYR A 75 -8.99 0.69 -6.02
CA TYR A 75 -8.57 -0.26 -7.05
C TYR A 75 -9.76 -0.96 -7.72
N GLY A 76 -10.88 -1.09 -7.01
CA GLY A 76 -12.09 -1.74 -7.49
C GLY A 76 -13.06 -0.80 -8.19
N LYS A 77 -14.16 -1.39 -8.69
CA LYS A 77 -15.30 -0.63 -9.19
C LYS A 77 -16.06 -0.04 -8.00
N PRO A 78 -16.44 1.25 -8.02
CA PRO A 78 -17.35 1.81 -7.02
C PRO A 78 -18.73 1.16 -7.14
N LEU A 79 -19.54 1.26 -6.09
CA LEU A 79 -20.95 0.88 -6.17
C LEU A 79 -21.71 1.87 -7.08
N PRO A 80 -22.82 1.45 -7.70
CA PRO A 80 -23.69 2.34 -8.47
C PRO A 80 -24.19 3.53 -7.62
N GLU A 81 -24.68 4.56 -8.32
CA GLU A 81 -25.43 5.66 -7.69
C GLU A 81 -24.68 6.43 -6.61
N GLY A 82 -23.34 6.39 -6.61
CA GLY A 82 -22.50 7.12 -5.66
C GLY A 82 -22.45 6.52 -4.25
N GLN A 83 -23.01 5.33 -4.04
CA GLN A 83 -22.93 4.63 -2.76
C GLN A 83 -21.49 4.21 -2.44
N THR A 84 -21.15 4.16 -1.16
CA THR A 84 -19.85 3.68 -0.69
C THR A 84 -19.98 2.31 -0.04
N TYR A 85 -18.90 1.54 -0.06
CA TYR A 85 -18.88 0.25 0.65
C TYR A 85 -18.98 0.46 2.16
N LYS A 86 -18.49 1.58 2.72
CA LYS A 86 -18.72 1.92 4.13
C LYS A 86 -20.20 2.00 4.44
N GLN A 87 -20.95 2.79 3.67
CA GLN A 87 -22.40 2.94 3.85
C GLN A 87 -23.10 1.58 3.76
N LEU A 88 -22.81 0.81 2.70
CA LEU A 88 -23.36 -0.53 2.52
C LEU A 88 -23.12 -1.44 3.74
N MET A 89 -21.91 -1.42 4.33
CA MET A 89 -21.59 -2.27 5.47
C MET A 89 -22.23 -1.79 6.77
N LEU A 90 -22.34 -0.48 6.99
CA LEU A 90 -23.05 0.09 8.14
C LEU A 90 -24.55 -0.21 8.08
N ASP A 91 -25.16 -0.17 6.90
CA ASP A 91 -26.58 -0.50 6.71
C ASP A 91 -26.86 -1.99 6.89
N LYS A 92 -25.90 -2.85 6.48
CA LYS A 92 -26.03 -4.31 6.51
C LYS A 92 -25.81 -4.91 7.91
N LEU A 93 -24.96 -4.30 8.73
CA LEU A 93 -24.46 -4.91 9.95
C LEU A 93 -24.96 -4.18 11.20
N SER A 94 -25.27 -4.94 12.25
CA SER A 94 -25.49 -4.36 13.58
C SER A 94 -24.13 -4.13 14.24
N LEU A 95 -23.69 -2.87 14.24
CA LEU A 95 -22.42 -2.41 14.79
C LEU A 95 -22.65 -1.36 15.87
N ASP A 96 -21.83 -1.42 16.92
CA ASP A 96 -21.74 -0.36 17.91
C ASP A 96 -20.79 0.73 17.40
N GLU A 97 -21.38 1.80 16.87
CA GLU A 97 -20.65 2.93 16.29
C GLU A 97 -19.83 3.71 17.34
N SER A 98 -20.18 3.62 18.63
CA SER A 98 -19.37 4.28 19.68
C SER A 98 -17.98 3.66 19.84
N ARG A 99 -17.78 2.44 19.31
CA ARG A 99 -16.51 1.71 19.33
C ARG A 99 -15.94 1.45 17.95
N LEU A 100 -16.46 2.10 16.92
CA LEU A 100 -16.04 1.94 15.53
C LEU A 100 -15.65 3.29 14.93
N HIS A 101 -14.36 3.47 14.70
CA HIS A 101 -13.79 4.79 14.41
C HIS A 101 -13.24 4.84 12.99
N PHE A 102 -13.91 5.58 12.11
CA PHE A 102 -13.42 5.84 10.76
C PHE A 102 -12.64 7.14 10.72
N THR A 103 -11.36 7.09 10.38
CA THR A 103 -10.48 8.26 10.48
C THR A 103 -10.33 9.03 9.18
N GLY A 104 -10.73 8.45 8.05
CA GLY A 104 -10.28 8.96 6.75
C GLY A 104 -8.78 8.76 6.56
N ARG A 105 -8.14 9.63 5.78
CA ARG A 105 -6.68 9.69 5.68
C ARG A 105 -6.08 10.45 6.84
N LEU A 106 -4.98 9.92 7.35
CA LEU A 106 -4.22 10.53 8.43
C LEU A 106 -2.87 11.04 7.92
N PRO A 107 -2.37 12.16 8.50
CA PRO A 107 -0.96 12.47 8.51
C PRO A 107 -0.12 11.29 9.04
N TYR A 108 1.14 11.19 8.60
CA TYR A 108 1.99 10.02 8.88
C TYR A 108 2.26 9.80 10.37
N ASP A 109 2.40 10.86 11.16
CA ASP A 109 2.58 10.82 12.61
C ASP A 109 1.35 10.24 13.32
N GLN A 110 0.15 10.66 12.94
CA GLN A 110 -1.11 10.12 13.47
C GLN A 110 -1.36 8.68 13.00
N TYR A 111 -1.03 8.38 11.76
CA TYR A 111 -1.07 7.01 11.24
C TYR A 111 -0.12 6.08 12.00
N LEU A 112 1.11 6.54 12.29
CA LEU A 112 2.07 5.80 13.10
C LEU A 112 1.52 5.53 14.50
N GLN A 113 0.86 6.50 15.15
CA GLN A 113 0.21 6.29 16.44
C GLN A 113 -0.84 5.18 16.38
N VAL A 114 -1.70 5.16 15.34
CA VAL A 114 -2.68 4.07 15.14
C VAL A 114 -2.00 2.71 15.07
N LEU A 115 -0.90 2.58 14.33
CA LEU A 115 -0.14 1.33 14.28
C LEU A 115 0.50 0.98 15.64
N GLN A 116 1.09 1.96 16.33
CA GLN A 116 1.78 1.73 17.61
C GLN A 116 0.84 1.23 18.71
N VAL A 117 -0.39 1.72 18.75
CA VAL A 117 -1.40 1.28 19.74
C VAL A 117 -2.17 0.02 19.33
N SER A 118 -1.93 -0.48 18.12
CA SER A 118 -2.66 -1.64 17.59
C SER A 118 -2.41 -2.89 18.43
N SER A 119 -3.43 -3.41 19.10
CA SER A 119 -3.39 -4.70 19.78
C SER A 119 -3.34 -5.83 18.75
N ALA A 120 -4.14 -5.71 17.68
CA ALA A 120 -4.10 -6.57 16.50
C ALA A 120 -4.37 -5.76 15.21
N HIS A 121 -3.64 -6.05 14.15
CA HIS A 121 -3.78 -5.39 12.85
C HIS A 121 -4.33 -6.37 11.81
N ILE A 122 -5.49 -6.04 11.27
CA ILE A 122 -6.16 -6.80 10.21
C ILE A 122 -5.68 -6.27 8.86
N TYR A 123 -5.00 -7.12 8.10
CA TYR A 123 -4.55 -6.81 6.74
C TYR A 123 -5.11 -7.80 5.74
N LEU A 124 -6.04 -7.36 4.91
CA LEU A 124 -6.68 -8.22 3.91
C LEU A 124 -6.35 -7.73 2.50
N THR A 125 -6.11 -8.68 1.61
CA THR A 125 -5.98 -8.40 0.19
C THR A 125 -6.33 -9.65 -0.59
N ARG A 126 -6.96 -9.47 -1.75
CA ARG A 126 -6.95 -10.52 -2.78
C ARG A 126 -5.50 -10.76 -3.26
N PRO A 127 -5.23 -11.80 -4.09
CA PRO A 127 -3.93 -12.01 -4.75
C PRO A 127 -3.54 -10.84 -5.65
N PHE A 128 -3.11 -9.75 -5.02
CA PHE A 128 -2.83 -8.44 -5.57
C PHE A 128 -1.58 -7.88 -4.90
N VAL A 129 -1.02 -6.82 -5.47
CA VAL A 129 0.19 -6.17 -4.98
C VAL A 129 0.11 -5.90 -3.48
N LEU A 130 1.12 -6.39 -2.79
CA LEU A 130 1.31 -6.21 -1.36
C LEU A 130 1.37 -4.70 -1.04
N SER A 131 0.61 -4.27 -0.03
CA SER A 131 0.56 -2.87 0.39
C SER A 131 1.74 -2.54 1.31
N TRP A 132 2.32 -1.35 1.15
CA TRP A 132 3.26 -0.81 2.13
C TRP A 132 2.69 -0.78 3.55
N SER A 133 1.38 -0.53 3.70
CA SER A 133 0.74 -0.51 5.02
C SER A 133 0.92 -1.82 5.81
N MET A 134 1.01 -2.97 5.15
CA MET A 134 1.32 -4.23 5.83
C MET A 134 2.73 -4.23 6.39
N LEU A 135 3.71 -3.80 5.60
CA LEU A 135 5.11 -3.75 6.01
C LEU A 135 5.35 -2.67 7.07
N GLU A 136 4.64 -1.54 6.99
CA GLU A 136 4.66 -0.48 8.01
C GLU A 136 4.07 -0.96 9.33
N ALA A 137 2.96 -1.72 9.30
CA ALA A 137 2.39 -2.37 10.48
C ALA A 137 3.38 -3.38 11.09
N MET A 138 3.97 -4.25 10.28
CA MET A 138 5.00 -5.18 10.75
C MET A 138 6.25 -4.45 11.28
N ALA A 139 6.67 -3.36 10.63
CA ALA A 139 7.78 -2.51 11.07
C ALA A 139 7.48 -1.87 12.43
N THR A 140 6.22 -1.51 12.68
CA THR A 140 5.80 -0.95 13.97
C THR A 140 5.60 -2.05 15.03
N GLY A 141 5.77 -3.32 14.65
CA GLY A 141 5.61 -4.47 15.52
C GLY A 141 4.14 -4.77 15.83
N CYS A 142 3.22 -4.54 14.90
CA CYS A 142 1.83 -4.93 15.07
C CYS A 142 1.67 -6.46 15.07
N ALA A 143 0.74 -7.00 15.86
CA ALA A 143 0.34 -8.39 15.75
C ALA A 143 -0.56 -8.55 14.50
N LEU A 144 0.00 -9.10 13.43
CA LEU A 144 -0.63 -9.11 12.12
C LEU A 144 -1.56 -10.34 11.94
N VAL A 145 -2.82 -10.09 11.59
CA VAL A 145 -3.76 -11.09 11.07
C VAL A 145 -4.00 -10.76 9.59
N ALA A 146 -3.51 -11.60 8.70
CA ALA A 146 -3.44 -11.32 7.28
C ALA A 146 -4.07 -12.38 6.37
N SER A 147 -4.65 -11.95 5.25
CA SER A 147 -5.21 -12.88 4.26
C SER A 147 -4.14 -13.81 3.66
N ASN A 148 -4.43 -15.10 3.58
CA ASN A 148 -3.55 -16.15 3.06
C ASN A 148 -3.48 -16.14 1.52
N THR A 149 -2.88 -15.10 0.96
CA THR A 149 -2.66 -14.96 -0.49
C THR A 149 -1.18 -15.07 -0.83
N ALA A 150 -0.87 -15.40 -2.09
CA ALA A 150 0.52 -15.62 -2.51
C ALA A 150 1.44 -14.40 -2.22
N PRO A 151 1.05 -13.15 -2.53
CA PRO A 151 1.89 -11.98 -2.23
C PRO A 151 2.14 -11.79 -0.73
N VAL A 152 1.18 -12.14 0.12
CA VAL A 152 1.34 -12.04 1.59
C VAL A 152 2.30 -13.12 2.11
N ARG A 153 2.21 -14.34 1.58
CA ARG A 153 3.08 -15.46 1.97
C ARG A 153 4.55 -15.27 1.60
N GLU A 154 4.88 -14.35 0.69
CA GLU A 154 6.26 -13.98 0.40
C GLU A 154 6.96 -13.32 1.60
N VAL A 155 6.19 -12.70 2.50
CA VAL A 155 6.70 -11.98 3.68
C VAL A 155 6.30 -12.66 4.99
N VAL A 156 5.05 -13.13 5.06
CA VAL A 156 4.45 -13.64 6.28
C VAL A 156 4.53 -15.17 6.34
N ARG A 157 5.16 -15.67 7.41
CA ARG A 157 5.19 -17.07 7.83
C ARG A 157 4.18 -17.26 8.94
N ASN A 158 3.13 -18.05 8.64
CA ASN A 158 2.02 -18.29 9.56
C ASN A 158 2.50 -18.77 10.95
N GLY A 159 1.99 -18.15 12.01
CA GLY A 159 2.31 -18.48 13.39
C GLY A 159 3.68 -18.01 13.87
N HIS A 160 4.49 -17.38 13.01
CA HIS A 160 5.82 -16.90 13.36
C HIS A 160 5.90 -15.37 13.40
N ASN A 161 5.65 -14.70 12.27
CA ASN A 161 5.72 -13.23 12.15
C ASN A 161 4.37 -12.61 11.72
N GLY A 162 3.30 -13.40 11.83
CA GLY A 162 1.92 -13.05 11.53
C GLY A 162 1.04 -14.30 11.45
N LEU A 163 -0.27 -14.11 11.44
CA LEU A 163 -1.26 -15.17 11.27
C LEU A 163 -1.89 -15.07 9.89
N LEU A 164 -1.97 -16.20 9.19
CA LEU A 164 -2.59 -16.29 7.87
C LEU A 164 -3.99 -16.88 7.95
N VAL A 165 -4.94 -16.21 7.33
CA VAL A 165 -6.36 -16.58 7.38
C VAL A 165 -7.00 -16.57 6.00
N ASP A 166 -8.04 -17.38 5.80
CA ASP A 166 -8.83 -17.27 4.58
C ASP A 166 -9.48 -15.88 4.49
N PHE A 167 -9.26 -15.22 3.36
CA PHE A 167 -9.82 -13.90 3.05
C PHE A 167 -11.35 -13.91 3.18
N PHE A 168 -12.02 -14.98 2.77
CA PHE A 168 -13.48 -15.06 2.70
C PHE A 168 -14.15 -15.55 3.99
N SER A 169 -13.41 -15.65 5.09
CA SER A 169 -13.93 -16.15 6.37
C SER A 169 -13.85 -15.10 7.49
N PRO A 170 -14.82 -14.16 7.57
CA PRO A 170 -14.90 -13.18 8.66
C PRO A 170 -14.87 -13.81 10.06
N THR A 171 -15.52 -14.96 10.24
CA THR A 171 -15.48 -15.70 11.51
C THR A 171 -14.07 -16.17 11.86
N ALA A 172 -13.31 -16.69 10.89
CA ALA A 172 -11.92 -17.09 11.14
C ALA A 172 -11.03 -15.88 11.41
N ILE A 173 -11.26 -14.75 10.72
CA ILE A 173 -10.56 -13.48 10.98
C ILE A 173 -10.80 -13.05 12.44
N ALA A 174 -12.05 -13.02 12.87
CA ALA A 174 -12.42 -12.67 14.24
C ALA A 174 -11.77 -13.61 15.28
N ASN A 175 -11.83 -14.92 15.07
CA ASN A 175 -11.24 -15.89 16.00
C ASN A 175 -9.72 -15.72 16.16
N LEU A 176 -9.00 -15.41 15.08
CA LEU A 176 -7.55 -15.18 15.17
C LEU A 176 -7.21 -13.84 15.83
N VAL A 177 -8.03 -12.81 15.62
CA VAL A 177 -7.90 -11.56 16.36
C VAL A 177 -8.11 -11.82 17.86
N GLU A 178 -9.14 -12.57 18.25
CA GLU A 178 -9.37 -12.95 19.65
C GLU A 178 -8.20 -13.75 20.23
N THR A 179 -7.65 -14.71 19.48
CA THR A 179 -6.46 -15.47 19.89
C THR A 179 -5.29 -14.54 20.23
N VAL A 180 -5.06 -13.49 19.42
CA VAL A 180 -4.01 -12.50 19.67
C VAL A 180 -4.32 -11.64 20.90
N LEU A 181 -5.58 -11.25 21.09
CA LEU A 181 -5.99 -10.42 22.23
C LEU A 181 -5.96 -11.19 23.56
N GLU A 182 -6.21 -12.50 23.54
CA GLU A 182 -6.25 -13.35 24.74
C GLU A 182 -4.87 -13.86 25.17
N ASN A 183 -3.96 -14.09 24.21
CA ASN A 183 -2.64 -14.66 24.48
C ASN A 183 -1.53 -13.64 24.32
N HIS A 184 -1.20 -12.96 25.43
CA HIS A 184 -0.22 -11.88 25.45
C HIS A 184 1.19 -12.31 25.03
N ASP A 185 1.69 -13.44 25.54
CA ASP A 185 3.03 -13.94 25.24
C ASP A 185 3.16 -14.32 23.75
N PHE A 186 2.13 -14.97 23.22
CA PHE A 186 2.07 -15.29 21.80
C PHE A 186 2.03 -14.04 20.93
N ALA A 187 1.22 -13.03 21.32
CA ALA A 187 1.19 -11.76 20.62
C ALA A 187 2.56 -11.06 20.66
N ILE A 188 3.24 -11.00 21.80
CA ILE A 188 4.61 -10.43 21.90
C ILE A 188 5.57 -11.13 20.94
N SER A 189 5.54 -12.47 20.91
CA SER A 189 6.38 -13.26 20.00
C SER A 189 6.12 -12.92 18.53
N LEU A 190 4.85 -12.91 18.11
CA LEU A 190 4.46 -12.52 16.74
C LEU A 190 4.95 -11.11 16.37
N ARG A 191 4.74 -10.14 17.26
CA ARG A 191 5.12 -8.72 17.09
C ARG A 191 6.62 -8.56 16.93
N THR A 192 7.39 -9.27 17.74
CA THR A 192 8.86 -9.24 17.71
C THR A 192 9.38 -9.78 16.39
N HIS A 193 8.92 -10.96 15.97
CA HIS A 193 9.33 -11.55 14.69
C HIS A 193 8.85 -10.74 13.47
N ALA A 194 7.68 -10.09 13.56
CA ALA A 194 7.21 -9.16 12.52
C ALA A 194 8.18 -8.00 12.34
N ARG A 195 8.61 -7.35 13.44
CA ARG A 195 9.60 -6.28 13.42
C ARG A 195 10.94 -6.76 12.85
N GLU A 196 11.44 -7.89 13.34
CA GLU A 196 12.73 -8.46 12.92
C GLU A 196 12.75 -8.78 11.42
N THR A 197 11.65 -9.34 10.90
CA THR A 197 11.50 -9.62 9.46
C THR A 197 11.72 -8.34 8.64
N ILE A 198 11.07 -7.24 9.04
CA ILE A 198 11.19 -5.97 8.32
C ILE A 198 12.58 -5.35 8.45
N LEU A 199 13.17 -5.37 9.65
CA LEU A 199 14.53 -4.88 9.87
C LEU A 199 15.57 -5.61 9.02
N GLN A 200 15.44 -6.93 8.89
CA GLN A 200 16.41 -7.76 8.18
C GLN A 200 16.26 -7.69 6.65
N GLN A 201 15.03 -7.65 6.15
CA GLN A 201 14.77 -7.89 4.72
C GLN A 201 14.16 -6.70 3.99
N TYR A 202 13.55 -5.75 4.71
CA TYR A 202 12.79 -4.65 4.13
C TYR A 202 13.21 -3.28 4.66
N ASN A 203 14.36 -3.15 5.32
CA ASN A 203 14.85 -1.87 5.82
C ASN A 203 15.33 -0.97 4.67
N LEU A 204 14.67 0.18 4.47
CA LEU A 204 14.99 1.14 3.42
C LEU A 204 16.45 1.61 3.48
N ALA A 205 16.97 1.85 4.68
CA ALA A 205 18.35 2.32 4.87
C ALA A 205 19.39 1.31 4.34
N ALA A 206 19.07 0.01 4.38
CA ALA A 206 19.93 -1.05 3.84
C ALA A 206 19.71 -1.30 2.35
N LEU A 207 18.47 -1.16 1.87
CA LEU A 207 18.09 -1.47 0.49
C LEU A 207 18.40 -0.35 -0.50
N LEU A 208 18.18 0.91 -0.12
CA LEU A 208 18.35 2.05 -1.02
C LEU A 208 19.78 2.17 -1.59
N PRO A 209 20.86 2.02 -0.79
CA PRO A 209 22.22 2.02 -1.35
C PRO A 209 22.45 0.90 -2.37
N GLN A 210 21.88 -0.29 -2.15
CA GLN A 210 21.99 -1.41 -3.08
C GLN A 210 21.28 -1.11 -4.41
N HIS A 211 20.08 -0.53 -4.35
CA HIS A 211 19.33 -0.10 -5.54
C HIS A 211 20.12 0.94 -6.36
N ILE A 212 20.71 1.93 -5.69
CA ILE A 212 21.56 2.95 -6.33
C ILE A 212 22.76 2.28 -7.02
N ASN A 213 23.41 1.33 -6.34
CA ASN A 213 24.54 0.59 -6.90
C ASN A 213 24.15 -0.21 -8.14
N TRP A 214 22.98 -0.85 -8.16
CA TRP A 214 22.48 -1.57 -9.34
C TRP A 214 22.22 -0.64 -10.53
N LEU A 215 21.60 0.52 -10.28
CA LEU A 215 21.36 1.54 -11.32
C LEU A 215 22.69 2.07 -11.91
N ALA A 216 23.67 2.34 -11.04
CA ALA A 216 25.00 2.79 -11.45
C ALA A 216 25.74 1.72 -12.27
N ALA A 217 25.74 0.46 -11.80
CA ALA A 217 26.38 -0.66 -12.48
C ALA A 217 25.75 -0.96 -13.86
N GLY A 218 24.42 -0.91 -13.96
CA GLY A 218 23.69 -1.09 -15.22
C GLY A 218 24.01 0.02 -16.24
N SER A 219 24.18 1.25 -15.77
CA SER A 219 24.54 2.41 -16.60
C SER A 219 25.98 2.32 -17.13
N ALA A 220 26.91 1.81 -16.33
CA ALA A 220 28.30 1.59 -16.75
C ALA A 220 28.43 0.48 -17.82
N ARG A 221 27.59 -0.56 -17.76
CA ARG A 221 27.61 -1.68 -18.70
C ARG A 221 27.17 -1.28 -20.12
N LYS A 222 26.21 -0.34 -20.25
CA LYS A 222 25.79 0.21 -21.56
C LYS A 222 26.86 1.08 -22.22
N ARG A 223 27.67 1.83 -21.45
CA ARG A 223 28.74 2.67 -22.02
C ARG A 223 29.89 1.86 -22.63
N ARG A 224 30.15 0.65 -22.14
CA ARG A 224 31.21 -0.22 -22.66
C ARG A 224 30.87 -0.94 -23.97
N SER A 225 29.59 -1.10 -24.32
CA SER A 225 29.22 -1.77 -25.59
C SER A 225 29.12 -0.81 -26.79
N ALA A 226 29.15 0.52 -26.57
CA ALA A 226 29.05 1.51 -27.63
C ALA A 226 30.40 1.86 -28.31
N THR A 227 31.53 1.32 -27.83
CA THR A 227 32.88 1.74 -28.27
C THR A 227 33.55 0.79 -29.29
N LYS A 228 32.80 -0.09 -29.97
CA LYS A 228 33.34 -0.94 -31.05
C LYS A 228 32.51 -0.84 -32.33
N PHE A 229 32.55 0.31 -32.99
CA PHE A 229 32.33 0.37 -34.43
C PHE A 229 33.66 0.82 -35.06
N LYS A 230 34.54 -0.15 -35.36
CA LYS A 230 35.72 0.10 -36.20
C LYS A 230 35.22 0.31 -37.62
N GLY A 231 35.56 1.47 -38.19
CA GLY A 231 35.11 1.92 -39.49
C GLY A 231 35.33 0.90 -40.60
N PHE A 232 34.28 0.70 -41.39
CA PHE A 232 34.35 0.05 -42.68
C PHE A 232 35.01 1.03 -43.66
N VAL A 233 36.20 0.68 -44.16
CA VAL A 233 36.88 1.43 -45.23
C VAL A 233 36.45 0.80 -46.57
N PRO A 234 35.77 1.55 -47.48
CA PRO A 234 35.44 0.99 -48.78
C PRO A 234 36.66 1.10 -49.71
N SER A 235 37.18 -0.06 -50.14
CA SER A 235 38.18 -0.15 -51.20
C SER A 235 37.55 0.17 -52.57
N ARG A 236 38.23 1.04 -53.33
CA ARG A 236 37.86 1.42 -54.70
C ARG A 236 38.03 0.26 -55.69
N GLY A 237 37.06 0.10 -56.58
CA GLY A 237 37.24 -0.28 -57.99
C GLY A 237 36.85 -1.71 -58.38
N LEU A 238 35.80 -1.87 -59.20
CA LEU A 238 35.92 -2.10 -60.65
C LEU A 238 34.53 -2.06 -61.33
N LYS A 239 34.52 -1.65 -62.60
CA LYS A 239 33.35 -1.45 -63.48
C LYS A 239 32.90 -2.76 -64.15
N SER A 240 31.59 -2.95 -64.33
CA SER A 240 30.93 -3.44 -65.57
C SER A 240 29.40 -3.26 -65.43
N LYS A 241 28.72 -2.49 -66.29
CA LYS A 241 27.86 -2.91 -67.44
C LYS A 241 26.97 -4.13 -67.07
N SER A 242 25.64 -4.15 -67.18
CA SER A 242 24.69 -3.39 -68.00
C SER A 242 23.24 -3.85 -67.67
N ALA A 243 22.28 -2.93 -67.92
CA ALA A 243 20.89 -3.15 -68.33
C ALA A 243 19.90 -3.90 -67.40
N GLY A 244 18.84 -3.19 -67.01
CA GLY A 244 17.62 -3.77 -66.44
C GLY A 244 16.78 -2.75 -65.69
N ARG A 245 15.87 -2.07 -66.38
CA ARG A 245 14.83 -1.21 -65.79
C ARG A 245 13.98 -2.02 -64.80
N HIS A 246 13.83 -1.55 -63.57
CA HIS A 246 12.56 -1.46 -62.83
C HIS A 246 12.76 -0.58 -61.60
N GLN A 247 11.93 0.46 -61.45
CA GLN A 247 11.94 1.38 -60.31
C GLN A 247 11.39 0.70 -59.06
N PRO A 248 11.97 0.98 -57.88
CA PRO A 248 11.21 1.01 -56.64
C PRO A 248 11.13 2.43 -56.08
N VAL A 249 9.92 2.77 -55.65
CA VAL A 249 9.51 4.00 -54.97
C VAL A 249 10.29 4.15 -53.65
N SER A 250 10.95 5.29 -53.45
CA SER A 250 11.61 5.63 -52.18
C SER A 250 10.65 6.42 -51.29
N LEU A 251 10.24 5.80 -50.18
CA LEU A 251 9.58 6.48 -49.07
C LEU A 251 10.65 7.20 -48.24
N THR A 252 10.79 8.50 -48.47
CA THR A 252 11.59 9.39 -47.63
C THR A 252 10.68 9.93 -46.53
N VAL A 253 10.85 9.46 -45.29
CA VAL A 253 10.22 10.12 -44.13
C VAL A 253 11.21 11.14 -43.60
N SER A 254 10.90 12.41 -43.85
CA SER A 254 11.62 13.56 -43.27
C SER A 254 11.28 13.69 -41.79
N LEU A 255 12.31 13.61 -40.94
CA LEU A 255 12.27 14.06 -39.55
C LEU A 255 12.23 15.59 -39.54
N THR A 256 11.08 16.17 -39.21
CA THR A 256 10.98 17.57 -38.80
C THR A 256 10.60 17.63 -37.32
N GLU A 257 11.55 18.12 -36.54
CA GLU A 257 11.36 18.58 -35.17
C GLU A 257 10.32 19.71 -35.13
N ARG A 258 9.32 19.60 -34.27
CA ARG A 258 8.73 20.77 -33.57
C ARG A 258 8.35 20.38 -32.15
N SER A 259 9.10 20.98 -31.23
CA SER A 259 8.80 21.15 -29.82
C SER A 259 7.60 22.09 -29.63
N VAL A 260 6.60 21.67 -28.86
CA VAL A 260 5.72 22.58 -28.12
C VAL A 260 5.33 21.91 -26.80
N LEU A 261 5.85 22.44 -25.70
CA LEU A 261 5.39 22.18 -24.33
C LEU A 261 4.14 23.02 -24.06
N PRO A 262 3.11 22.53 -23.33
CA PRO A 262 2.10 23.38 -22.75
C PRO A 262 2.50 23.81 -21.33
N THR A 263 2.58 25.12 -21.11
CA THR A 263 2.66 25.76 -19.78
C THR A 263 1.28 25.86 -19.12
N PRO A 264 1.22 25.94 -17.77
CA PRO A 264 -0.01 25.84 -16.99
C PRO A 264 -0.72 27.18 -16.82
N VAL A 265 -2.05 27.15 -16.67
CA VAL A 265 -2.85 28.33 -16.31
C VAL A 265 -3.30 28.23 -14.85
N ARG A 266 -2.82 29.19 -14.05
CA ARG A 266 -3.33 29.73 -12.78
C ARG A 266 -3.19 31.26 -12.97
N ASP A 267 -4.04 32.17 -12.52
CA ASP A 267 -4.97 32.18 -11.40
C ASP A 267 -5.78 33.52 -11.45
N GLN A 268 -6.91 33.59 -10.72
CA GLN A 268 -7.50 34.78 -10.05
C GLN A 268 -8.17 35.89 -10.93
N LYS A 269 -9.23 36.62 -10.51
CA LYS A 269 -10.08 36.70 -9.29
C LYS A 269 -11.24 37.70 -9.55
N LEU A 270 -12.27 37.59 -8.69
CA LEU A 270 -13.22 38.61 -8.19
C LEU A 270 -14.31 39.22 -9.10
N GLY A 271 -15.52 39.28 -8.54
CA GLY A 271 -16.57 40.21 -8.96
C GLY A 271 -17.97 39.84 -8.48
N SER A 272 -18.28 40.17 -7.23
CA SER A 272 -19.62 40.18 -6.62
C SER A 272 -20.67 40.95 -7.44
N LEU A 273 -21.93 40.52 -7.43
CA LEU A 273 -23.10 41.41 -7.41
C LEU A 273 -24.36 40.70 -6.89
N ILE A 274 -25.01 41.39 -5.97
CA ILE A 274 -26.27 41.12 -5.27
C ILE A 274 -27.42 41.55 -6.18
N SER A 275 -28.53 40.77 -6.23
CA SER A 275 -29.93 41.23 -6.10
C SER A 275 -30.91 40.28 -6.80
N GLY A 276 -31.94 39.81 -6.07
CA GLY A 276 -33.09 39.06 -6.61
C GLY A 276 -33.57 37.98 -5.66
#